data_AF-A0A4R3ZDP9-F1
#
_entry.id   AF-A0A4R3ZDP9-F1
#
_cell.length_a   1.000
_cell.length_b   1.000
_cell.length_c   1.000
_cell.angle_alpha   90.00
_cell.angle_beta   90.00
_cell.angle_gamma   90.00
#
_symmetry.space_group_name_H-M   'P 1'
#
loop_
_entity.id
_entity.type
_entity.pdbx_description
1 polymer ?
#
loop_
_entity_poly.entity_id
_entity_poly.type
_entity_poly.pdbx_seq_one_letter_code
_entity_poly.pdbx_strand_id
1 'polypeptide(L)'
;MPVNPFIEYWRQMPQREPDPKTVCNFCKQVIAEDKLISGPSVNICTECVDLCNDIIADRQDEHRKKTVEDMAKTLCERDTALVAERAIALASSIFDAGYRKEEL
;
A
#
# COMPACT_ATOMS: atom_id res chain seq x y z
N MET A 1 35.69 20.70 -44.03
CA MET A 1 34.22 20.93 -44.06
C MET A 1 33.85 21.60 -42.74
N PRO A 2 33.16 22.76 -42.72
CA PRO A 2 32.76 23.38 -41.47
C PRO A 2 31.70 22.51 -40.78
N VAL A 3 31.93 22.19 -39.51
CA VAL A 3 30.97 21.50 -38.66
C VAL A 3 29.75 22.39 -38.44
N ASN A 4 28.55 21.79 -38.50
CA ASN A 4 27.30 22.50 -38.31
C ASN A 4 27.21 23.02 -36.85
N PRO A 5 27.07 24.34 -36.62
CA PRO A 5 27.01 24.93 -35.28
C PRO A 5 25.91 24.32 -34.39
N PHE A 6 24.84 23.82 -35.01
CA PHE A 6 23.75 23.16 -34.33
C PHE A 6 24.21 21.83 -33.68
N ILE A 7 25.08 21.06 -34.36
CA ILE A 7 25.61 19.79 -33.82
C ILE A 7 26.52 20.06 -32.60
N GLU A 8 27.26 21.17 -32.60
CA GLU A 8 28.10 21.58 -31.47
C GLU A 8 27.26 21.93 -30.24
N TYR A 9 26.10 22.55 -30.43
CA TYR A 9 25.15 22.85 -29.37
C TYR A 9 24.57 21.59 -28.70
N TRP A 10 24.14 20.59 -29.49
CA TRP A 10 23.64 19.32 -28.94
C TRP A 10 24.73 18.51 -28.21
N ARG A 11 25.99 18.65 -28.61
CA ARG A 11 27.14 18.00 -27.96
C ARG A 11 27.43 18.55 -26.56
N GLN A 12 27.00 19.77 -26.29
CA GLN A 12 27.23 20.49 -25.03
C GLN A 12 26.00 20.49 -24.11
N MET A 13 24.91 19.83 -24.50
CA MET A 13 23.75 19.70 -23.63
C MET A 13 24.13 18.86 -22.40
N PRO A 14 24.06 19.42 -21.19
CA PRO A 14 24.25 18.61 -19.99
C PRO A 14 23.13 17.58 -19.95
N GLN A 15 23.51 16.31 -19.99
CA GLN A 15 22.59 15.23 -19.62
C GLN A 15 22.09 15.56 -18.22
N ARG A 16 20.78 15.78 -18.04
CA ARG A 16 20.21 15.92 -16.70
C ARG A 16 20.40 14.57 -16.02
N GLU A 17 21.46 14.44 -15.24
CA GLU A 17 21.61 13.32 -14.33
C GLU A 17 20.42 13.36 -13.36
N PRO A 18 19.69 12.25 -13.19
CA PRO A 18 18.60 12.19 -12.24
C PRO A 18 19.13 12.53 -10.85
N ASP A 19 18.66 13.62 -10.24
CA ASP A 19 18.96 13.90 -8.84
C ASP A 19 18.38 12.74 -8.01
N PRO A 20 19.12 12.13 -7.07
CA PRO A 20 18.59 11.10 -6.18
C PRO A 20 17.30 11.52 -5.44
N LYS A 21 17.03 12.82 -5.33
CA LYS A 21 15.77 13.41 -4.81
C LYS A 21 14.59 13.34 -5.78
N THR A 22 14.78 12.88 -7.00
CA THR A 22 13.72 12.71 -8.02
C THR A 22 13.40 11.25 -8.28
N VAL A 23 14.01 10.32 -7.55
CA VAL A 23 13.84 8.88 -7.78
C VAL A 23 12.95 8.28 -6.69
N CYS A 24 11.90 7.57 -7.09
CA CYS A 24 11.08 6.78 -6.16
C CYS A 24 11.83 5.50 -5.74
N ASN A 25 11.91 5.26 -4.43
CA ASN A 25 12.60 4.08 -3.89
C ASN A 25 11.86 2.76 -4.18
N PHE A 26 10.57 2.79 -4.52
CA PHE A 26 9.75 1.61 -4.75
C PHE A 26 9.78 1.17 -6.21
N CYS A 27 9.30 2.02 -7.13
CA CYS A 27 9.26 1.70 -8.57
C CYS A 27 10.56 2.00 -9.33
N LYS A 28 11.53 2.65 -8.68
CA LYS A 28 12.84 3.04 -9.24
C LYS A 28 12.76 3.99 -10.46
N GLN A 29 11.63 4.66 -10.64
CA GLN A 29 11.44 5.64 -11.71
C GLN A 29 11.87 7.04 -11.28
N VAL A 30 12.29 7.84 -12.25
CA VAL A 30 12.49 9.29 -12.11
C VAL A 30 11.12 9.95 -12.21
N ILE A 31 10.71 10.64 -11.17
CA ILE A 31 9.39 11.25 -11.00
C ILE A 31 9.59 12.75 -10.75
N ALA A 32 8.65 13.55 -11.25
CA ALA A 32 8.63 14.97 -10.97
C ALA A 32 8.38 15.21 -9.46
N GLU A 33 9.01 16.26 -8.93
CA GLU A 33 9.03 16.54 -7.49
C GLU A 33 7.62 16.77 -6.90
N ASP A 34 6.65 17.21 -7.72
CA ASP A 34 5.25 17.41 -7.32
C ASP A 34 4.49 16.11 -7.03
N LYS A 35 4.93 14.99 -7.62
CA LYS A 35 4.34 13.65 -7.42
C LYS A 35 5.18 12.76 -6.51
N LEU A 36 6.24 13.30 -5.91
CA LEU A 36 7.18 12.57 -5.07
C LEU A 36 7.12 13.09 -3.64
N ILE A 37 6.84 12.19 -2.70
CA ILE A 37 6.87 12.47 -1.27
C ILE A 37 8.28 12.15 -0.77
N SER A 38 9.03 13.19 -0.43
CA SER A 38 10.42 13.08 0.01
C SER A 38 10.54 12.99 1.53
N GLY A 39 11.17 11.93 2.03
CA GLY A 39 11.55 11.74 3.43
C GLY A 39 13.06 11.83 3.64
N PRO A 40 13.55 11.81 4.90
CA PRO A 40 14.98 11.95 5.20
C PRO A 40 15.89 10.89 4.56
N SER A 41 15.37 9.71 4.23
CA SER A 41 16.15 8.60 3.66
C SER A 41 15.42 7.80 2.58
N VAL A 42 14.18 8.20 2.25
CA VAL A 42 13.33 7.46 1.31
C VAL A 42 12.39 8.41 0.61
N ASN A 43 12.21 8.22 -0.69
CA ASN A 43 11.24 8.95 -1.49
C ASN A 43 10.22 7.96 -2.07
N ILE A 44 8.95 8.34 -2.10
CA ILE A 44 7.87 7.50 -2.65
C ILE A 44 6.95 8.35 -3.53
N CYS A 45 6.57 7.85 -4.71
CA CYS A 45 5.63 8.55 -5.57
C CYS A 45 4.18 8.25 -5.20
N THR A 46 3.25 9.14 -5.58
CA THR A 46 1.81 8.98 -5.30
C THR A 46 1.25 7.64 -5.79
N GLU A 47 1.64 7.19 -6.98
CA GLU A 47 1.18 5.90 -7.54
C GLU A 47 1.61 4.70 -6.68
N CYS A 48 2.82 4.73 -6.12
CA CYS A 48 3.28 3.70 -5.20
C CYS A 48 2.56 3.77 -3.85
N VAL A 49 2.18 4.96 -3.38
CA VAL A 49 1.36 5.13 -2.17
C VAL A 49 -0.03 4.50 -2.38
N ASP A 50 -0.67 4.80 -3.50
CA ASP A 50 -2.00 4.26 -3.82
C ASP A 50 -1.96 2.73 -3.87
N LEU A 51 -0.98 2.16 -4.58
CA LEU A 51 -0.79 0.71 -4.62
C LEU A 51 -0.52 0.11 -3.23
N CYS A 52 0.29 0.77 -2.40
CA CYS A 52 0.52 0.33 -1.03
C CYS A 52 -0.76 0.35 -0.20
N ASN A 53 -1.60 1.37 -0.35
CA ASN A 53 -2.88 1.47 0.35
C ASN A 53 -3.83 0.34 -0.05
N ASP A 54 -3.92 0.02 -1.35
CA ASP A 54 -4.74 -1.10 -1.83
C ASP A 54 -4.26 -2.43 -1.24
N ILE A 55 -2.96 -2.70 -1.28
CA ILE A 55 -2.37 -3.93 -0.69
C ILE A 55 -2.63 -4.01 0.82
N ILE A 56 -2.55 -2.89 1.53
CA ILE A 56 -2.82 -2.84 2.97
C ILE A 56 -4.30 -3.08 3.25
N ALA A 57 -5.21 -2.47 2.49
CA ALA A 57 -6.64 -2.65 2.62
C ALA A 57 -7.04 -4.11 2.38
N ASP A 58 -6.53 -4.74 1.31
CA ASP A 58 -6.77 -6.15 1.01
C ASP A 58 -6.33 -7.06 2.16
N ARG A 59 -5.14 -6.82 2.73
CA ARG A 59 -4.64 -7.57 3.88
C ARG A 59 -5.49 -7.37 5.13
N GLN A 60 -6.00 -6.15 5.35
CA GLN A 60 -6.89 -5.86 6.48
C GLN A 60 -8.24 -6.57 6.31
N ASP A 61 -8.78 -6.60 5.09
CA ASP A 61 -10.04 -7.29 4.78
C ASP A 61 -9.90 -8.81 4.92
N GLU A 62 -8.79 -9.39 4.45
CA GLU A 62 -8.47 -10.80 4.67
C GLU A 62 -8.36 -11.13 6.15
N HIS A 63 -7.66 -10.28 6.92
CA HIS A 63 -7.53 -10.43 8.37
C HIS A 63 -8.90 -10.37 9.05
N ARG A 64 -9.73 -9.37 8.72
CA ARG A 64 -11.09 -9.22 9.24
C ARG A 64 -11.94 -10.44 8.95
N LYS A 65 -11.98 -10.93 7.71
CA LYS A 65 -12.74 -12.12 7.32
C LYS A 65 -12.32 -13.33 8.15
N LYS A 66 -11.02 -13.61 8.22
CA LYS A 66 -10.47 -14.74 8.98
C LYS A 66 -10.82 -14.66 10.46
N THR A 67 -10.65 -13.49 11.08
CA THR A 67 -10.96 -13.31 12.51
C THR A 67 -12.46 -13.44 12.80
N VAL A 68 -13.32 -12.86 11.95
CA VAL A 68 -14.77 -12.98 12.08
C VAL A 68 -15.21 -14.45 11.92
N GLU A 69 -14.65 -15.18 10.97
CA GLU A 69 -14.92 -16.62 10.79
C GLU A 69 -14.51 -17.46 12.00
N ASP A 70 -13.30 -17.24 12.52
CA ASP A 70 -12.81 -17.94 13.72
C ASP A 70 -13.68 -17.64 14.95
N MET A 71 -14.10 -16.39 15.12
CA MET A 71 -15.02 -15.96 16.18
C MET A 71 -16.41 -16.60 16.01
N ALA A 72 -16.97 -16.57 14.80
CA ALA A 72 -18.27 -17.17 14.51
C ALA A 72 -18.27 -18.68 14.76
N LYS A 73 -17.19 -19.38 14.38
CA LYS A 73 -17.00 -20.81 14.67
C LYS A 73 -17.02 -21.07 16.18
N THR A 74 -16.28 -20.26 16.94
CA THR A 74 -16.25 -20.37 18.42
C THR A 74 -17.63 -20.13 19.04
N LEU A 75 -18.42 -19.21 18.48
CA LEU A 75 -19.80 -18.95 18.95
C LEU A 75 -20.72 -20.15 18.68
N CYS A 76 -20.67 -20.73 17.48
CA CYS A 76 -21.46 -21.91 17.11
C CYS A 76 -21.10 -23.15 17.95
N GLU A 77 -19.84 -23.30 18.35
CA GLU A 77 -19.41 -24.39 19.25
C GLU A 77 -20.03 -24.29 20.66
N ARG A 78 -20.33 -23.07 21.12
CA ARG A 78 -20.89 -22.81 22.46
C ARG A 78 -22.42 -22.77 22.48
N ASP A 79 -23.04 -22.34 21.39
CA ASP A 79 -24.50 -22.30 21.24
C ASP A 79 -24.91 -22.96 19.92
N THR A 80 -25.35 -24.21 20.02
CA THR A 80 -25.78 -25.01 18.87
C THR A 80 -27.11 -24.57 18.27
N ALA A 81 -27.88 -23.71 18.96
CA ALA A 81 -29.10 -23.12 18.43
C ALA A 81 -28.83 -21.85 17.59
N LEU A 82 -27.59 -21.35 17.59
CA LEU A 82 -27.21 -20.17 16.84
C LEU A 82 -27.02 -20.52 15.35
N VAL A 83 -27.82 -19.90 14.50
CA VAL A 83 -27.65 -20.03 13.04
C VAL A 83 -26.35 -19.35 12.61
N ALA A 84 -25.61 -19.97 11.69
CA ALA A 84 -24.30 -19.49 11.21
C ALA A 84 -24.31 -18.01 10.77
N GLU A 85 -25.37 -17.57 10.09
CA GLU A 85 -25.54 -16.18 9.66
C GLU A 85 -25.58 -15.19 10.85
N ARG A 86 -26.26 -15.57 11.93
CA ARG A 86 -26.34 -14.77 13.15
C ARG A 86 -25.02 -14.75 13.91
N ALA A 87 -24.27 -15.86 13.88
CA ALA A 87 -22.93 -15.94 14.46
C ALA A 87 -21.94 -15.00 13.76
N ILE A 88 -21.97 -14.95 12.43
CA ILE A 88 -21.12 -14.06 11.61
C ILE A 88 -21.44 -12.59 11.89
N ALA A 89 -22.74 -12.24 11.97
CA ALA A 89 -23.16 -10.87 12.27
C ALA A 89 -22.67 -10.41 13.65
N LEU A 90 -22.85 -11.26 14.69
CA LEU A 90 -22.36 -10.98 16.04
C LEU A 90 -20.83 -10.86 16.08
N ALA A 91 -20.12 -11.79 15.45
CA ALA A 91 -18.67 -11.78 15.37
C ALA A 91 -18.14 -10.50 14.68
N SER A 92 -18.79 -10.06 13.60
CA SER A 92 -18.45 -8.82 12.90
C SER A 92 -18.61 -7.60 13.81
N SER A 93 -19.74 -7.47 14.50
CA SER A 93 -19.96 -6.36 15.43
C SER A 93 -18.95 -6.33 16.59
N ILE A 94 -18.56 -7.50 17.10
CA ILE A 94 -17.55 -7.60 18.17
C ILE A 94 -16.17 -7.18 17.64
N PHE A 95 -15.79 -7.63 16.43
CA PHE A 95 -14.54 -7.23 15.79
C PHE A 95 -14.49 -5.72 15.53
N ASP A 96 -15.56 -5.16 14.95
CA ASP A 96 -15.65 -3.74 14.60
C ASP A 96 -15.69 -2.84 15.86
N ALA A 97 -16.11 -3.36 17.03
CA ALA A 97 -16.00 -2.69 18.32
C ALA A 97 -14.56 -2.64 18.90
N GLY A 98 -13.59 -3.22 18.20
CA GLY A 98 -12.17 -3.20 18.57
C GLY A 98 -11.72 -4.42 19.38
N TYR A 99 -12.54 -5.48 19.48
CA TYR A 99 -12.12 -6.70 20.14
C TYR A 99 -11.00 -7.39 19.36
N ARG A 100 -9.85 -7.56 19.99
CA ARG A 100 -8.72 -8.30 19.43
C ARG A 100 -8.51 -9.56 20.27
N LYS A 101 -8.45 -10.73 19.63
CA LYS A 101 -8.11 -11.97 20.32
C LYS A 101 -6.64 -11.87 20.75
N GLU A 102 -6.39 -11.83 22.06
CA GLU A 102 -5.02 -11.96 22.58
C GLU A 102 -4.52 -13.37 22.27
N GLU A 103 -3.31 -13.46 21.71
CA GLU A 103 -2.60 -14.72 21.55
C GLU A 103 -2.06 -15.13 22.93
N LEU A 104 -2.73 -16.09 23.57
CA LEU A 104 -2.25 -16.80 24.77
C LEU A 104 -1.28 -17.90 24.38
#